data_AF-A0A7K2D8N3-F1
#
_entry.id   AF-A0A7K2D8N3-F1
#
_cell.length_a   1.000
_cell.length_b   1.000
_cell.length_c   1.000
_cell.angle_alpha   90.00
_cell.angle_beta   90.00
_cell.angle_gamma   90.00
#
_symmetry.space_group_name_H-M   'P 1'
#
loop_
_entity.id
_entity.type
_entity.pdbx_description
1 polymer ?
#
loop_
_entity_poly.entity_id
_entity_poly.type
_entity_poly.pdbx_seq_one_letter_code
_entity_poly.pdbx_strand_id
1 'polypeptide(L)'
;MATSSARASAKPASKAGTEAAAVVLFVRHGQTPTTGSVLPGRAPGLHLSSEGVDQAQRVAERLAGLGRIKAVYASPMERTVETAGPIARAC
;
A
#
# COMPACT_ATOMS: atom_id res chain seq x y z
N MET A 1 53.40 32.86 -29.00
CA MET A 1 52.01 33.15 -28.58
C MET A 1 51.19 31.89 -28.81
N ALA A 2 51.03 31.05 -27.79
CA ALA A 2 50.25 29.82 -27.88
C ALA A 2 48.81 30.12 -27.42
N THR A 3 47.86 30.00 -28.34
CA THR A 3 46.43 30.15 -28.05
C THR A 3 45.92 28.89 -27.36
N SER A 4 45.66 28.99 -26.06
CA SER A 4 45.02 27.94 -25.26
C SER A 4 43.54 27.85 -25.63
N SER A 5 43.12 26.74 -26.22
CA SER A 5 41.72 26.42 -26.49
C SER A 5 41.08 25.88 -25.21
N ALA A 6 40.10 26.62 -24.69
CA ALA A 6 39.34 26.23 -23.51
C ALA A 6 38.51 24.97 -23.82
N ARG A 7 38.80 23.89 -23.10
CA ARG A 7 38.02 22.64 -23.16
C ARG A 7 36.64 22.91 -22.56
N ALA A 8 35.59 22.83 -23.38
CA ALA A 8 34.21 22.93 -22.92
C ALA A 8 33.96 21.87 -21.83
N SER A 9 33.51 22.30 -20.65
CA SER A 9 33.08 21.40 -19.60
C SER A 9 31.82 20.66 -20.05
N ALA A 10 31.93 19.34 -20.17
CA ALA A 10 30.79 18.48 -20.44
C ALA A 10 29.80 18.56 -19.27
N LYS A 11 28.55 18.90 -19.58
CA LYS A 11 27.40 18.86 -18.66
C LYS A 11 27.28 17.45 -18.07
N PRO A 12 27.11 17.27 -16.75
CA PRO A 12 26.95 15.94 -16.19
C PRO A 12 25.66 15.33 -16.76
N ALA A 13 25.76 14.09 -17.21
CA ALA A 13 24.61 13.33 -17.68
C ALA A 13 23.57 13.28 -16.56
N SER A 14 22.37 13.77 -16.85
CA SER A 14 21.22 13.59 -15.95
C SER A 14 21.08 12.11 -15.66
N LYS A 15 21.04 11.73 -14.37
CA LYS A 15 20.76 10.36 -13.95
C LYS A 15 19.54 9.87 -14.74
N ALA A 16 19.72 8.81 -15.53
CA ALA A 16 18.63 8.16 -16.25
C ALA A 16 17.47 7.97 -15.28
N GLY A 17 16.29 8.49 -15.66
CA GLY A 17 15.12 8.49 -14.80
C GLY A 17 14.87 7.09 -14.29
N THR A 18 14.79 6.94 -12.97
CA THR A 18 14.19 5.76 -12.37
C THR A 18 12.82 5.62 -13.04
N GLU A 19 12.59 4.53 -13.78
CA GLU A 19 11.25 4.25 -14.30
C GLU A 19 10.26 4.44 -13.15
N ALA A 20 9.15 5.12 -13.42
CA ALA A 20 8.17 5.46 -12.41
C ALA A 20 7.54 4.18 -11.85
N ALA A 21 8.14 3.63 -10.79
CA ALA A 21 7.67 2.42 -10.14
C ALA A 21 6.45 2.73 -9.27
N ALA A 22 5.41 1.89 -9.38
CA ALA A 22 4.27 1.94 -8.47
C ALA A 22 4.52 0.99 -7.29
N VAL A 23 4.34 1.49 -6.07
CA VAL A 23 4.32 0.66 -4.86
C VAL A 23 2.90 0.15 -4.65
N VAL A 24 2.74 -1.17 -4.59
CA VAL A 24 1.46 -1.82 -4.29
C VAL A 24 1.58 -2.55 -2.96
N LEU A 25 0.71 -2.20 -2.03
CA LEU A 25 0.65 -2.82 -0.71
C LEU A 25 -0.48 -3.85 -0.69
N PHE A 26 -0.13 -5.11 -0.40
CA PHE A 26 -1.12 -6.18 -0.22
C PHE A 26 -1.45 -6.34 1.26
N VAL A 27 -2.73 -6.13 1.59
CA VAL A 27 -3.25 -6.26 2.96
C VAL A 27 -4.19 -7.46 3.00
N ARG A 28 -3.88 -8.43 3.85
CA ARG A 28 -4.81 -9.54 4.16
C ARG A 28 -5.93 -8.99 5.06
N HIS A 29 -7.15 -9.48 4.88
CA HIS A 29 -8.24 -9.12 5.78
C HIS A 29 -7.90 -9.47 7.24
N GLY A 30 -8.42 -8.69 8.18
CA GLY A 30 -8.29 -8.95 9.60
C GLY A 30 -8.91 -10.29 10.01
N GLN A 31 -8.63 -10.71 11.22
CA GLN A 31 -9.15 -11.95 11.78
C GLN A 31 -10.69 -12.01 11.74
N THR A 32 -11.20 -13.20 11.46
CA THR A 32 -12.62 -13.57 11.55
C THR A 32 -12.77 -14.67 12.61
N PRO A 33 -14.00 -14.95 13.09
CA PRO A 33 -14.24 -16.04 14.06
C PRO A 33 -13.75 -17.42 13.61
N THR A 34 -13.62 -17.65 12.29
CA THR A 34 -13.21 -18.93 11.72
C THR A 34 -11.77 -18.94 11.18
N THR A 35 -11.01 -17.88 11.44
CA THR A 35 -9.62 -17.79 10.97
C THR A 35 -8.77 -18.89 11.60
N GLY A 36 -8.12 -19.70 10.77
CA GLY A 36 -7.27 -20.81 11.21
C GLY A 36 -8.02 -22.10 11.56
N SER A 37 -9.36 -22.09 11.56
CA SER A 37 -10.18 -23.28 11.86
C SER A 37 -10.98 -23.77 10.65
N VAL A 38 -11.42 -22.88 9.76
CA VAL A 38 -12.22 -23.22 8.58
C VAL A 38 -11.67 -22.49 7.36
N LEU A 39 -11.87 -23.07 6.17
CA LEU A 39 -11.65 -22.44 4.87
C LEU A 39 -12.98 -21.93 4.29
N PRO A 40 -13.46 -20.73 4.67
CA PRO A 40 -14.80 -20.25 4.32
C PRO A 40 -14.95 -19.84 2.84
N GLY A 41 -13.87 -19.82 2.05
CA GLY A 41 -13.91 -19.40 0.65
C GLY A 41 -14.58 -18.04 0.48
N ARG A 42 -15.65 -18.00 -0.34
CA ARG A 42 -16.50 -16.82 -0.60
C ARG A 42 -17.84 -16.84 0.17
N ALA A 43 -17.92 -17.58 1.28
CA ALA A 43 -19.14 -17.61 2.09
C ALA A 43 -19.54 -16.17 2.53
N PRO A 44 -20.82 -15.79 2.33
CA PRO A 44 -21.34 -14.48 2.75
C PRO A 44 -21.53 -14.42 4.27
N GLY A 45 -21.68 -13.22 4.80
CA GLY A 45 -21.97 -12.99 6.22
C GLY A 45 -20.81 -13.31 7.17
N LEU A 46 -19.59 -13.45 6.64
CA LEU A 46 -18.39 -13.62 7.46
C LEU A 46 -17.70 -12.27 7.67
N HIS A 47 -17.88 -11.74 8.87
CA HIS A 47 -17.37 -10.46 9.32
C HIS A 47 -16.07 -10.61 10.12
N LEU A 48 -15.38 -9.49 10.36
CA LEU A 48 -14.24 -9.43 11.26
C LEU A 48 -14.65 -9.79 12.70
N SER A 49 -13.75 -10.42 13.44
CA SER A 49 -13.83 -10.46 14.90
C SER A 49 -13.48 -9.09 15.49
N SER A 50 -13.72 -8.88 16.78
CA SER A 50 -13.24 -7.69 17.48
C SER A 50 -11.73 -7.47 17.29
N GLU A 51 -10.94 -8.54 17.44
CA GLU A 51 -9.51 -8.51 17.18
C GLU A 51 -9.19 -8.19 15.71
N GLY A 52 -9.99 -8.68 14.76
CA GLY A 52 -9.85 -8.32 13.34
C GLY A 52 -10.10 -6.84 13.06
N VAL A 53 -11.07 -6.23 13.77
CA VAL A 53 -11.33 -4.78 13.70
C VAL A 53 -10.13 -4.00 14.25
N ASP A 54 -9.58 -4.42 15.39
CA ASP A 54 -8.39 -3.78 15.98
C ASP A 54 -7.17 -3.91 15.05
N GLN A 55 -7.00 -5.06 14.39
CA GLN A 55 -5.95 -5.27 13.38
C GLN A 55 -6.11 -4.30 12.20
N ALA A 56 -7.34 -4.13 11.68
CA ALA A 56 -7.61 -3.20 10.59
C ALA A 56 -7.28 -1.75 10.97
N GLN A 57 -7.61 -1.36 12.20
CA GLN A 57 -7.32 -0.02 12.74
C GLN A 57 -5.80 0.23 12.84
N ARG A 58 -5.03 -0.74 13.37
CA ARG A 58 -3.56 -0.63 13.46
C ARG A 58 -2.90 -0.54 12.09
N VAL A 59 -3.43 -1.25 11.09
CA VAL A 59 -2.93 -1.13 9.70
C VAL A 59 -3.19 0.28 9.17
N ALA A 60 -4.39 0.82 9.37
CA ALA A 60 -4.72 2.17 8.95
C ALA A 60 -3.78 3.22 9.56
N GLU A 61 -3.53 3.14 10.87
CA GLU A 61 -2.59 4.01 11.58
C GLU A 61 -1.16 3.91 11.02
N ARG A 62 -0.69 2.69 10.76
CA ARG A 62 0.63 2.48 10.17
C ARG A 62 0.73 3.08 8.76
N LEU A 63 -0.31 2.93 7.94
CA LEU A 63 -0.34 3.41 6.57
C LEU A 63 -0.44 4.94 6.49
N ALA A 64 -1.14 5.57 7.43
CA ALA A 64 -1.18 7.04 7.54
C ALA A 64 0.21 7.67 7.66
N GLY A 65 1.17 6.94 8.26
CA GLY A 65 2.56 7.39 8.39
C GLY A 65 3.44 7.23 7.15
N LEU A 66 3.00 6.51 6.10
CA LEU A 66 3.82 6.22 4.91
C LEU A 66 3.71 7.27 3.79
N GLY A 67 2.79 8.23 3.90
CA GLY A 67 2.53 9.24 2.87
C GLY A 67 1.33 8.91 1.99
N ARG A 68 1.22 9.55 0.81
CA ARG A 68 -0.01 9.57 0.01
C ARG A 68 -0.32 8.23 -0.68
N ILE A 69 -1.30 7.50 -0.16
CA ILE A 69 -1.93 6.36 -0.83
C ILE A 69 -2.94 6.91 -1.86
N LYS A 70 -2.75 6.60 -3.15
CA LYS A 70 -3.59 7.17 -4.22
C LYS A 70 -4.94 6.46 -4.38
N ALA A 71 -5.02 5.19 -4.00
CA ALA A 71 -6.22 4.38 -4.15
C ALA A 71 -6.19 3.18 -3.20
N VAL A 72 -7.38 2.78 -2.75
CA VAL A 72 -7.61 1.55 -1.98
C VAL A 72 -8.58 0.68 -2.78
N TYR A 73 -8.19 -0.56 -3.03
CA TYR A 73 -9.02 -1.57 -3.68
C TYR A 73 -9.27 -2.71 -2.71
N ALA A 74 -10.49 -3.22 -2.70
CA ALA A 74 -10.87 -4.35 -1.86
C ALA A 74 -11.71 -5.35 -2.66
N SER A 75 -11.59 -6.63 -2.29
CA SER A 75 -12.57 -7.64 -2.71
C SER A 75 -13.96 -7.23 -2.18
N PRO A 76 -15.07 -7.56 -2.89
CA PRO A 76 -16.42 -7.17 -2.46
C PRO A 76 -16.93 -7.91 -1.21
N MET A 77 -16.10 -8.74 -0.58
CA MET A 77 -16.48 -9.54 0.58
C MET A 77 -16.45 -8.71 1.86
N GLU A 78 -17.33 -9.01 2.81
CA GLU A 78 -17.60 -8.20 4.00
C GLU A 78 -16.32 -7.99 4.82
N ARG A 79 -15.65 -9.08 5.24
CA ARG A 79 -14.37 -9.00 5.97
C ARG A 79 -13.27 -8.19 5.26
N THR A 80 -13.23 -8.19 3.92
CA THR A 80 -12.24 -7.40 3.17
C THR A 80 -12.63 -5.93 3.11
N VAL A 81 -13.92 -5.62 2.94
CA VAL A 81 -14.44 -4.25 2.96
C VAL A 81 -14.30 -3.63 4.35
N GLU A 82 -14.60 -4.38 5.40
CA GLU A 82 -14.42 -3.96 6.80
C GLU A 82 -12.96 -3.67 7.14
N THR A 83 -12.03 -4.47 6.62
CA THR A 83 -10.59 -4.21 6.78
C THR A 83 -10.16 -2.95 6.02
N ALA A 84 -10.68 -2.77 4.80
CA ALA A 84 -10.32 -1.64 3.94
C ALA A 84 -10.93 -0.31 4.42
N GLY A 85 -12.06 -0.33 5.13
CA GLY A 85 -12.77 0.88 5.59
C GLY A 85 -11.91 1.84 6.40
N PRO A 86 -11.28 1.41 7.51
CA PRO A 86 -10.34 2.23 8.27
C PRO A 86 -9.16 2.73 7.43
N ILE A 87 -8.59 1.85 6.58
CA ILE A 87 -7.46 2.19 5.72
C ILE A 87 -7.85 3.31 4.75
N ALA A 88 -9.00 3.20 4.09
CA ALA A 88 -9.49 4.20 3.15
C ALA A 88 -9.82 5.55 3.81
N ARG A 89 -10.17 5.58 5.10
CA ARG A 89 -10.37 6.83 5.84
C ARG A 89 -9.06 7.49 6.28
N ALA A 90 -8.00 6.71 6.46
CA ALA A 90 -6.71 7.19 6.94
C ALA A 90 -5.77 7.64 5.80
N CYS A 91 -6.11 7.33 4.55
CA CYS A 91 -5.37 7.64 3.32
C CYS A 91 -5.97 8.86 2.61
#